data_AF-A0A8T4JXP3-F1
#
_entry.id   AF-A0A8T4JXP3-F1
#
_cell.length_a   1.000
_cell.length_b   1.000
_cell.length_c   1.000
_cell.angle_alpha   90.00
_cell.angle_beta   90.00
_cell.angle_gamma   90.00
#
_symmetry.space_group_name_H-M   'P 1'
#
loop_
_entity.id
_entity.type
_entity.pdbx_description
1 polymer ?
#
loop_
_entity_poly.entity_id
_entity_poly.type
_entity_poly.pdbx_seq_one_letter_code
_entity_poly.pdbx_strand_id
1 'polypeptide(L)'
;MQKDRNKGFTLVELVIVVAILAILIGILMPTYSKYVERSRESTDLENVRTAYSKGMIETGIEEKEDVKEIVHLKQKIAKWQSADTVTIAGISHSNSDPDTVHWKGYPVPGGICEVSINPETGILFEWKDGDGDSIKTNWFNMNEDFDKLLKESGALNGVKGTFEIDSRCQKSLMVSKIVDKMESDSLLKRGTWAFYGNPSTASKRCMIWTSANTNEVGEGKKIPVIICTADNKFYVSESTTAKRVGYGPDYIAIAGHLNASVRTEIAGAAKKYDSLQDAYNAYEKLLTEGDYKQYKDTLPQ
;
A
#
# COMPACT_ATOMS: atom_id res chain seq x y z
N MET A 1 -3.07 55.04 -31.55
CA MET A 1 -3.58 53.67 -31.76
C MET A 1 -2.38 52.73 -31.80
N GLN A 2 -2.22 51.90 -30.77
CA GLN A 2 -1.13 50.92 -30.67
C GLN A 2 -1.62 49.62 -31.33
N LYS A 3 -0.86 49.10 -32.29
CA LYS A 3 -1.24 47.92 -33.09
C LYS A 3 -0.74 46.67 -32.36
N ASP A 4 -1.64 45.93 -31.73
CA ASP A 4 -1.33 44.65 -31.10
C ASP A 4 -0.84 43.65 -32.15
N ARG A 5 0.44 43.29 -32.05
CA ARG A 5 1.08 42.25 -32.87
C ARG A 5 1.08 40.94 -32.08
N ASN A 6 -0.10 40.33 -31.93
CA ASN A 6 -0.19 38.96 -31.45
C ASN A 6 0.29 38.02 -32.56
N LYS A 7 1.59 37.72 -32.57
CA LYS A 7 2.17 36.70 -33.44
C LYS A 7 1.78 35.33 -32.88
N GLY A 8 0.89 34.63 -33.57
CA GLY A 8 0.62 33.22 -33.32
C GLY A 8 1.75 32.32 -33.84
N PHE A 9 1.81 31.09 -33.32
CA PHE A 9 2.73 30.07 -33.80
C PHE A 9 2.44 29.70 -35.26
N THR A 10 3.49 29.55 -36.05
CA THR A 10 3.41 29.04 -37.42
C THR A 10 3.35 27.51 -37.42
N LEU A 11 2.73 26.94 -38.47
CA LEU A 11 2.63 25.49 -38.63
C LEU A 11 4.03 24.83 -38.72
N VAL A 12 5.00 25.53 -39.31
CA VAL A 12 6.39 25.06 -39.41
C VAL A 12 7.05 24.97 -38.03
N GLU A 13 6.87 25.98 -37.18
CA GLU A 13 7.40 25.95 -35.81
C GLU A 13 6.83 24.78 -35.01
N LEU A 14 5.54 24.49 -35.14
CA LEU A 14 4.91 23.35 -34.47
C LEU A 14 5.48 22.00 -34.97
N VAL A 15 5.67 21.85 -36.28
CA VAL A 15 6.22 20.62 -36.87
C VAL A 15 7.64 20.36 -36.38
N ILE A 16 8.47 21.41 -36.29
CA ILE A 16 9.84 21.29 -35.77
C ILE A 16 9.83 20.84 -34.30
N VAL A 17 8.93 21.40 -33.47
CA VAL A 17 8.80 21.01 -32.06
C VAL A 17 8.40 19.54 -31.92
N VAL A 18 7.42 19.07 -32.69
CA VAL A 18 6.99 17.66 -32.66
C VAL A 18 8.12 16.73 -33.12
N ALA A 19 8.88 17.12 -34.14
CA ALA A 19 10.03 16.34 -34.62
C ALA A 19 11.14 16.22 -33.56
N ILE A 20 11.46 17.31 -32.86
CA ILE A 20 12.45 17.29 -31.76
C ILE A 20 11.96 16.41 -30.61
N LEU A 21 10.67 16.52 -30.23
CA LEU A 21 10.08 15.67 -29.19
C LEU A 21 10.16 14.17 -29.53
N ALA A 22 9.90 13.80 -30.78
CA ALA A 22 10.01 12.40 -31.22
C ALA A 22 11.44 11.85 -31.09
N ILE A 23 12.45 12.65 -31.46
CA ILE A 23 13.87 12.28 -31.32
C ILE A 23 14.24 12.12 -29.83
N LEU A 24 13.81 13.07 -28.98
CA LEU A 24 14.08 13.01 -27.54
C LEU A 24 13.47 11.78 -26.88
N ILE A 25 12.22 11.43 -27.22
CA ILE A 25 11.56 10.22 -26.72
C ILE A 25 12.35 8.96 -27.13
N GLY A 26 12.83 8.90 -28.37
CA GLY A 26 13.62 7.77 -28.88
C GLY A 26 14.93 7.54 -28.10
N ILE A 27 15.61 8.61 -27.68
CA ILE A 27 16.85 8.50 -26.88
C ILE A 27 16.55 8.12 -25.41
N LEU A 28 15.42 8.58 -24.86
CA LEU A 28 15.06 8.37 -23.45
C LEU A 28 14.48 6.97 -23.17
N MET A 29 13.78 6.36 -24.12
CA MET A 29 13.11 5.06 -23.91
C MET A 29 14.04 3.93 -23.37
N PRO A 30 15.24 3.68 -23.94
CA PRO A 30 16.11 2.61 -23.46
C PRO A 30 16.64 2.83 -22.04
N THR A 31 16.92 4.09 -21.67
CA THR A 31 17.43 4.42 -20.33
C THR A 31 16.33 4.33 -19.28
N TYR A 32 15.12 4.82 -19.61
CA TYR A 32 13.95 4.73 -18.75
C TYR A 32 13.62 3.27 -18.38
N SER A 33 13.69 2.34 -19.34
CA SER A 33 13.48 0.91 -19.08
C SER A 33 14.47 0.35 -18.06
N LYS A 34 15.75 0.75 -18.10
CA LYS A 34 16.77 0.31 -17.14
C LYS A 34 16.52 0.85 -15.73
N TYR A 35 16.09 2.11 -15.61
CA TYR A 35 15.77 2.70 -14.30
C TYR A 35 14.55 2.04 -13.65
N VAL A 36 13.51 1.77 -14.42
CA VAL A 36 12.31 1.09 -13.93
C VAL A 36 12.63 -0.34 -13.49
N GLU A 37 13.43 -1.08 -14.27
CA GLU A 37 13.85 -2.43 -13.87
C GLU A 37 14.74 -2.44 -12.63
N ARG A 38 15.68 -1.49 -12.51
CA ARG A 38 16.47 -1.33 -11.28
C ARG A 38 15.60 -1.03 -10.06
N SER A 39 14.54 -0.24 -10.22
CA SER A 39 13.59 0.02 -9.14
C SER A 39 12.85 -1.25 -8.73
N ARG A 40 12.40 -2.05 -9.70
CA ARG A 40 11.73 -3.35 -9.45
C ARG A 40 12.65 -4.33 -8.75
N GLU A 41 13.89 -4.44 -9.22
CA GLU A 41 14.94 -5.26 -8.60
C GLU A 41 15.20 -4.84 -7.14
N SER A 42 15.29 -3.53 -6.86
CA SER A 42 15.49 -3.05 -5.49
C SER A 42 14.35 -3.50 -4.56
N THR A 43 13.10 -3.38 -5.02
CA THR A 43 11.93 -3.86 -4.29
C THR A 43 11.96 -5.37 -4.10
N ASP A 44 12.30 -6.13 -5.13
CA ASP A 44 12.38 -7.59 -5.06
C ASP A 44 13.44 -8.03 -4.04
N LEU A 45 14.63 -7.41 -4.05
CA LEU A 45 15.69 -7.71 -3.09
C LEU A 45 15.32 -7.35 -1.64
N GLU A 46 14.62 -6.25 -1.43
CA GLU A 46 14.14 -5.85 -0.10
C GLU A 46 13.08 -6.82 0.43
N ASN A 47 12.15 -7.25 -0.43
CA ASN A 47 11.14 -8.24 -0.08
C ASN A 47 11.78 -9.58 0.28
N VAL A 48 12.79 -10.05 -0.50
CA VAL A 48 13.54 -11.27 -0.18
C VAL A 48 14.30 -11.15 1.15
N ARG A 49 14.90 -9.99 1.45
CA ARG A 49 15.56 -9.76 2.75
C ARG A 49 14.57 -9.76 3.92
N THR A 50 13.37 -9.24 3.69
CA THR A 50 12.29 -9.22 4.69
C THR A 50 11.78 -10.64 4.95
N ALA A 51 11.52 -11.41 3.91
CA ALA A 51 11.16 -12.83 3.99
C ALA A 51 12.22 -13.63 4.74
N TYR A 52 13.50 -13.41 4.44
CA TYR A 52 14.61 -14.00 5.20
C TYR A 52 14.55 -13.66 6.70
N SER A 53 14.43 -12.37 7.02
CA SER A 53 14.44 -11.92 8.42
C SER A 53 13.26 -12.47 9.21
N LYS A 54 12.08 -12.56 8.56
CA LYS A 54 10.88 -13.17 9.12
C LYS A 54 11.11 -14.66 9.42
N GLY A 55 11.55 -15.44 8.44
CA GLY A 55 11.74 -16.87 8.67
C GLY A 55 12.83 -17.18 9.71
N MET A 56 13.85 -16.31 9.85
CA MET A 56 14.84 -16.44 10.94
C MET A 56 14.24 -16.20 12.33
N ILE A 57 13.24 -15.31 12.44
CA ILE A 57 12.52 -15.08 13.70
C ILE A 57 11.64 -16.29 14.01
N GLU A 58 10.91 -16.80 13.02
CA GLU A 58 10.01 -17.94 13.17
C GLU A 58 10.76 -19.21 13.59
N THR A 59 11.85 -19.55 12.89
CA THR A 59 12.72 -20.67 13.28
C THR A 59 13.38 -20.52 14.65
N GLY A 60 13.54 -19.29 15.15
CA GLY A 60 14.06 -19.02 16.49
C GLY A 60 13.03 -19.14 17.61
N ILE A 61 11.74 -19.03 17.29
CA ILE A 61 10.61 -19.14 18.23
C ILE A 61 10.06 -20.57 18.23
N GLU A 62 9.93 -21.17 17.06
CA GLU A 62 9.44 -22.52 16.84
C GLU A 62 10.65 -23.43 16.66
N GLU A 63 11.09 -24.06 17.76
CA GLU A 63 12.21 -25.00 17.71
C GLU A 63 11.94 -26.14 16.71
N LYS A 64 12.52 -26.01 15.50
CA LYS A 64 12.75 -27.05 14.47
C LYS A 64 11.66 -27.32 13.43
N GLU A 65 11.04 -26.29 12.86
CA GLU A 65 10.32 -26.46 11.57
C GLU A 65 11.05 -25.78 10.41
N ASP A 66 10.95 -26.40 9.22
CA ASP A 66 11.44 -25.81 7.97
C ASP A 66 10.52 -24.66 7.58
N VAL A 67 11.03 -23.44 7.58
CA VAL A 67 10.26 -22.26 7.18
C VAL A 67 10.44 -22.00 5.69
N LYS A 68 9.34 -21.71 5.00
CA LYS A 68 9.31 -21.36 3.59
C LYS A 68 8.54 -20.08 3.37
N GLU A 69 9.22 -19.06 2.84
CA GLU A 69 8.62 -17.80 2.44
C GLU A 69 8.69 -17.65 0.92
N ILE A 70 7.60 -17.22 0.29
CA ILE A 70 7.53 -17.03 -1.16
C ILE A 70 7.46 -15.53 -1.46
N VAL A 71 8.36 -15.04 -2.32
CA VAL A 71 8.40 -13.65 -2.76
C VAL A 71 8.13 -13.57 -4.26
N HIS A 72 7.05 -12.91 -4.67
CA HIS A 72 6.75 -12.65 -6.08
C HIS A 72 7.57 -11.47 -6.62
N LEU A 73 8.25 -11.72 -7.74
CA LEU A 73 9.14 -10.76 -8.39
C LEU A 73 8.34 -9.73 -9.20
N LYS A 74 8.71 -8.46 -9.06
CA LYS A 74 8.19 -7.32 -9.83
C LYS A 74 8.96 -7.13 -11.13
N GLN A 75 10.20 -7.61 -11.21
CA GLN A 75 11.03 -7.53 -12.41
C GLN A 75 10.31 -8.06 -13.66
N LYS A 76 10.61 -7.44 -14.81
CA LYS A 76 10.06 -7.81 -16.13
C LYS A 76 11.11 -8.25 -17.12
N ILE A 77 12.39 -8.17 -16.78
CA ILE A 77 13.50 -8.64 -17.60
C ILE A 77 14.18 -9.84 -16.92
N ALA A 78 14.25 -10.96 -17.63
CA ALA A 78 14.94 -12.16 -17.16
C ALA A 78 16.44 -11.87 -16.99
N LYS A 79 17.06 -12.37 -15.92
CA LYS A 79 18.48 -12.16 -15.61
C LYS A 79 18.85 -10.67 -15.48
N TRP A 80 17.90 -9.79 -15.20
CA TRP A 80 18.25 -8.41 -14.87
C TRP A 80 18.93 -8.35 -13.51
N GLN A 81 20.13 -7.78 -13.47
CA GLN A 81 20.81 -7.35 -12.25
C GLN A 81 21.46 -5.99 -12.50
N SER A 82 21.31 -5.07 -11.56
CA SER A 82 21.92 -3.73 -11.62
C SER A 82 23.38 -3.72 -11.20
N ALA A 83 23.82 -4.76 -10.48
CA ALA A 83 25.20 -5.02 -10.12
C ALA A 83 25.60 -6.42 -10.60
N ASP A 84 26.89 -6.63 -10.88
CA ASP A 84 27.39 -7.93 -11.34
C ASP A 84 27.15 -9.04 -10.30
N THR A 85 27.20 -8.68 -9.01
CA THR A 85 26.96 -9.60 -7.89
C THR A 85 25.89 -9.03 -6.97
N VAL A 86 24.95 -9.87 -6.58
CA VAL A 86 23.88 -9.55 -5.62
C VAL A 86 24.17 -10.23 -4.30
N THR A 87 24.01 -9.49 -3.19
CA THR A 87 24.18 -10.02 -1.83
C THR A 87 22.87 -9.96 -1.03
N ILE A 88 22.45 -11.12 -0.51
CA ILE A 88 21.29 -11.29 0.37
C ILE A 88 21.73 -12.11 1.57
N ALA A 89 21.50 -11.60 2.79
CA ALA A 89 21.86 -12.31 4.03
C ALA A 89 23.34 -12.78 4.10
N GLY A 90 24.26 -12.03 3.47
CA GLY A 90 25.69 -12.40 3.38
C GLY A 90 26.02 -13.43 2.29
N ILE A 91 25.03 -14.00 1.61
CA ILE A 91 25.22 -14.88 0.44
C ILE A 91 25.29 -14.00 -0.80
N SER A 92 26.38 -14.14 -1.55
CA SER A 92 26.61 -13.39 -2.79
C SER A 92 26.56 -14.32 -3.99
N HIS A 93 25.87 -13.90 -5.05
CA HIS A 93 25.72 -14.67 -6.29
C HIS A 93 25.58 -13.74 -7.50
N SER A 94 26.12 -14.17 -8.62
CA SER A 94 26.09 -13.48 -9.92
C SER A 94 25.36 -14.35 -10.94
N ASN A 95 24.68 -13.77 -11.93
CA ASN A 95 23.98 -14.55 -12.97
C ASN A 95 24.85 -15.57 -13.74
N SER A 96 26.17 -15.38 -13.76
CA SER A 96 27.13 -16.30 -14.39
C SER A 96 27.58 -17.45 -13.49
N ASP A 97 27.30 -17.36 -12.19
CA ASP A 97 27.72 -18.35 -11.22
C ASP A 97 26.83 -19.60 -11.32
N PRO A 98 27.39 -20.81 -11.13
CA PRO A 98 26.58 -22.01 -11.03
C PRO A 98 25.68 -21.97 -9.79
N ASP A 99 24.65 -22.81 -9.79
CA ASP A 99 23.82 -23.02 -8.61
C ASP A 99 24.66 -23.53 -7.43
N THR A 100 24.27 -23.12 -6.23
CA THR A 100 24.87 -23.52 -4.96
C THR A 100 23.83 -24.12 -4.03
N VAL A 101 24.26 -24.59 -2.86
CA VAL A 101 23.33 -25.05 -1.81
C VAL A 101 22.48 -23.91 -1.24
N HIS A 102 22.90 -22.65 -1.41
CA HIS A 102 22.24 -21.47 -0.85
C HIS A 102 21.55 -20.59 -1.90
N TRP A 103 21.77 -20.88 -3.19
CA TRP A 103 21.26 -20.06 -4.29
C TRP A 103 21.04 -20.92 -5.53
N LYS A 104 19.81 -20.96 -6.05
CA LYS A 104 19.46 -21.70 -7.27
C LYS A 104 18.68 -20.83 -8.23
N GLY A 105 19.08 -20.84 -9.49
CA GLY A 105 18.41 -20.08 -10.55
C GLY A 105 18.68 -18.57 -10.48
N TYR A 106 17.87 -17.82 -11.23
CA TYR A 106 17.98 -16.37 -11.38
C TYR A 106 16.59 -15.73 -11.46
N PRO A 107 16.46 -14.42 -11.17
CA PRO A 107 15.19 -13.71 -11.30
C PRO A 107 14.62 -13.80 -12.72
N VAL A 108 13.34 -14.15 -12.82
CA VAL A 108 12.58 -14.26 -14.07
C VAL A 108 11.37 -13.31 -14.07
N PRO A 109 10.90 -12.84 -15.25
CA PRO A 109 9.80 -11.88 -15.35
C PRO A 109 8.53 -12.38 -14.67
N GLY A 110 8.11 -11.72 -13.59
CA GLY A 110 6.93 -12.14 -12.82
C GLY A 110 7.05 -13.51 -12.15
N GLY A 111 8.27 -14.03 -11.97
CA GLY A 111 8.52 -15.27 -11.23
C GLY A 111 8.47 -15.09 -9.72
N ILE A 112 9.04 -16.05 -9.01
CA ILE A 112 9.13 -16.06 -7.55
C ILE A 112 10.55 -16.35 -7.06
N CYS A 113 10.84 -15.91 -5.85
CA CYS A 113 11.95 -16.38 -5.02
C CYS A 113 11.36 -17.13 -3.81
N GLU A 114 11.63 -18.43 -3.70
CA GLU A 114 11.35 -19.21 -2.49
C GLU A 114 12.55 -19.10 -1.56
N VAL A 115 12.32 -18.54 -0.37
CA VAL A 115 13.28 -18.44 0.72
C VAL A 115 13.01 -19.58 1.70
N SER A 116 13.83 -20.61 1.65
CA SER A 116 13.74 -21.74 2.57
C SER A 116 14.78 -21.60 3.67
N ILE A 117 14.38 -21.82 4.92
CA ILE A 117 15.27 -21.82 6.08
C ILE A 117 15.14 -23.16 6.77
N ASN A 118 16.23 -23.91 6.77
CA ASN A 118 16.34 -25.19 7.45
C ASN A 118 17.44 -25.08 8.53
N PRO A 119 17.18 -25.48 9.78
CA PRO A 119 18.15 -25.36 10.87
C PRO A 119 19.48 -26.10 10.65
N GLU A 120 19.50 -27.14 9.80
CA GLU A 120 20.70 -27.97 9.55
C GLU A 120 21.49 -27.53 8.32
N THR A 121 20.80 -27.13 7.25
CA THR A 121 21.39 -26.81 5.94
C THR A 121 21.49 -25.31 5.67
N GLY A 122 20.90 -24.49 6.54
CA GLY A 122 20.88 -23.04 6.43
C GLY A 122 19.80 -22.55 5.47
N ILE A 123 20.09 -21.44 4.81
CA ILE A 123 19.14 -20.78 3.91
C ILE A 123 19.35 -21.19 2.45
N LEU A 124 18.26 -21.29 1.70
CA LEU A 124 18.24 -21.42 0.24
C LEU A 124 17.36 -20.35 -0.37
N PHE A 125 17.91 -19.59 -1.32
CA PHE A 125 17.17 -18.73 -2.24
C PHE A 125 16.97 -19.46 -3.57
N GLU A 126 15.74 -19.88 -3.88
CA GLU A 126 15.42 -20.55 -5.14
C GLU A 126 14.55 -19.64 -6.03
N TRP A 127 15.11 -19.22 -7.17
CA TRP A 127 14.46 -18.36 -8.15
C TRP A 127 13.89 -19.22 -9.29
N LYS A 128 12.58 -19.11 -9.54
CA LYS A 128 11.89 -19.96 -10.52
C LYS A 128 10.70 -19.28 -11.20
N ASP A 129 10.30 -19.84 -12.33
CA ASP A 129 9.01 -19.56 -12.96
C ASP A 129 7.90 -20.05 -12.01
N GLY A 130 6.82 -19.29 -11.78
CA GLY A 130 5.75 -19.83 -10.92
C GLY A 130 4.55 -18.95 -10.56
N ASP A 131 3.38 -19.57 -10.73
CA ASP A 131 2.11 -19.40 -10.00
C ASP A 131 2.25 -19.95 -8.55
N GLY A 132 3.05 -19.31 -7.70
CA GLY A 132 3.01 -19.57 -6.25
C GLY A 132 1.81 -18.89 -5.61
N ASP A 133 1.00 -19.59 -4.81
CA ASP A 133 -0.01 -18.93 -3.96
C ASP A 133 0.70 -17.92 -3.05
N SER A 134 0.24 -16.67 -3.11
CA SER A 134 0.95 -15.52 -2.56
C SER A 134 1.12 -15.59 -1.05
N ILE A 135 2.36 -15.51 -0.56
CA ILE A 135 2.64 -14.55 0.51
C ILE A 135 2.99 -13.25 -0.21
N LYS A 136 1.96 -12.46 -0.56
CA LYS A 136 2.24 -11.03 -0.70
C LYS A 136 2.73 -10.62 0.68
N THR A 137 4.02 -10.30 0.80
CA THR A 137 4.55 -9.54 1.92
C THR A 137 3.96 -8.14 1.83
N ASN A 138 2.66 -8.02 2.12
CA ASN A 138 2.11 -6.73 2.43
C ASN A 138 2.66 -6.37 3.80
N TRP A 139 3.09 -5.12 3.92
CA TRP A 139 3.50 -4.52 5.18
C TRP A 139 2.38 -4.53 6.24
N PHE A 140 1.17 -5.00 5.88
CA PHE A 140 0.01 -5.15 6.75
C PHE A 140 -0.72 -6.49 6.57
N ASN A 141 -1.49 -6.88 7.59
CA ASN A 141 -2.34 -8.06 7.59
C ASN A 141 -3.53 -7.91 6.63
N MET A 142 -3.50 -8.63 5.50
CA MET A 142 -4.58 -8.64 4.51
C MET A 142 -5.91 -9.22 5.01
N ASN A 143 -5.89 -9.98 6.10
CA ASN A 143 -7.05 -10.64 6.67
C ASN A 143 -7.50 -9.94 7.96
N GLU A 144 -7.11 -8.67 8.15
CA GLU A 144 -7.44 -7.89 9.35
C GLU A 144 -8.96 -7.72 9.53
N ASP A 145 -9.45 -8.08 10.71
CA ASP A 145 -10.85 -7.89 11.12
C ASP A 145 -10.98 -6.61 11.96
N PHE A 146 -11.29 -5.51 11.26
CA PHE A 146 -11.41 -4.20 11.89
C PHE A 146 -12.61 -4.09 12.86
N ASP A 147 -13.70 -4.83 12.63
CA ASP A 147 -14.86 -4.81 13.54
C ASP A 147 -14.54 -5.56 14.84
N LYS A 148 -13.83 -6.70 14.73
CA LYS A 148 -13.29 -7.43 15.89
C LYS A 148 -12.37 -6.54 16.71
N LEU A 149 -11.39 -5.89 16.08
CA LEU A 149 -10.50 -4.92 16.74
C LEU A 149 -11.31 -3.84 17.48
N LEU A 150 -12.30 -3.23 16.83
CA LEU A 150 -13.15 -2.21 17.44
C LEU A 150 -13.89 -2.74 18.67
N LYS A 151 -14.46 -3.95 18.62
CA LYS A 151 -15.20 -4.56 19.74
C LYS A 151 -14.26 -4.92 20.89
N GLU A 152 -13.14 -5.58 20.59
CA GLU A 152 -12.19 -6.10 21.59
C GLU A 152 -11.35 -4.99 22.24
N SER A 153 -11.20 -3.84 21.59
CA SER A 153 -10.61 -2.64 22.20
C SER A 153 -11.36 -2.14 23.43
N GLY A 154 -12.65 -2.47 23.56
CA GLY A 154 -13.51 -1.89 24.60
C GLY A 154 -13.74 -0.38 24.41
N ALA A 155 -13.46 0.16 23.21
CA ALA A 155 -13.73 1.55 22.85
C ALA A 155 -15.23 1.86 22.93
N LEU A 156 -16.09 0.90 22.62
CA LEU A 156 -17.55 1.07 22.62
C LEU A 156 -18.23 0.82 23.98
N ASN A 157 -17.47 0.53 25.04
CA ASN A 157 -18.05 0.24 26.36
C ASN A 157 -18.84 1.44 26.89
N GLY A 158 -20.14 1.24 27.14
CA GLY A 158 -21.04 2.28 27.63
C GLY A 158 -21.65 3.19 26.56
N VAL A 159 -21.30 3.00 25.27
CA VAL A 159 -21.88 3.77 24.16
C VAL A 159 -23.27 3.19 23.81
N LYS A 160 -24.31 4.05 23.80
CA LYS A 160 -25.71 3.64 23.54
C LYS A 160 -26.27 4.11 22.19
N GLY A 161 -25.58 5.01 21.50
CA GLY A 161 -26.06 5.69 20.29
C GLY A 161 -25.09 5.57 19.12
N THR A 162 -25.25 6.44 18.12
CA THR A 162 -24.27 6.56 17.04
C THR A 162 -22.92 7.00 17.60
N PHE A 163 -21.84 6.40 17.09
CA PHE A 163 -20.48 6.80 17.39
C PHE A 163 -19.73 7.24 16.13
N GLU A 164 -18.74 8.06 16.38
CA GLU A 164 -17.73 8.54 15.43
C GLU A 164 -16.40 8.58 16.19
N ILE A 165 -15.41 7.86 15.68
CA ILE A 165 -14.08 7.74 16.28
C ILE A 165 -13.07 8.05 15.20
N ASP A 166 -12.55 9.28 15.17
CA ASP A 166 -11.53 9.71 14.22
C ASP A 166 -10.13 9.54 14.82
N SER A 167 -9.20 8.92 14.10
CA SER A 167 -7.84 8.65 14.60
C SER A 167 -6.99 9.89 14.86
N ARG A 168 -7.39 11.05 14.31
CA ARG A 168 -6.75 12.34 14.57
C ARG A 168 -7.26 13.02 15.84
N CYS A 169 -8.28 12.48 16.50
CA CYS A 169 -8.78 12.98 17.78
C CYS A 169 -7.82 12.57 18.93
N GLN A 170 -6.73 13.33 19.09
CA GLN A 170 -5.60 12.99 19.97
C GLN A 170 -5.96 12.78 21.45
N LYS A 171 -7.05 13.39 21.93
CA LYS A 171 -7.50 13.27 23.33
C LYS A 171 -8.57 12.19 23.55
N SER A 172 -8.92 11.44 22.52
CA SER A 172 -9.96 10.40 22.62
C SER A 172 -9.44 9.14 23.30
N LEU A 173 -10.01 8.79 24.45
CA LEU A 173 -9.76 7.50 25.12
C LEU A 173 -10.22 6.32 24.26
N MET A 174 -11.20 6.51 23.37
CA MET A 174 -11.64 5.46 22.44
C MET A 174 -10.55 5.18 21.41
N VAL A 175 -9.88 6.21 20.91
CA VAL A 175 -8.74 6.06 19.99
C VAL A 175 -7.60 5.32 20.68
N SER A 176 -7.22 5.72 21.90
CA SER A 176 -6.16 5.05 22.67
C SER A 176 -6.43 3.56 22.84
N LYS A 177 -7.66 3.19 23.26
CA LYS A 177 -8.05 1.79 23.42
C LYS A 177 -7.92 0.95 22.15
N ILE A 178 -8.26 1.52 20.99
CA ILE A 178 -8.12 0.82 19.71
C ILE A 178 -6.64 0.67 19.38
N VAL A 179 -5.85 1.75 19.49
CA VAL A 179 -4.40 1.74 19.22
C VAL A 179 -3.65 0.75 20.10
N ASP A 180 -4.02 0.63 21.38
CA ASP A 180 -3.42 -0.31 22.34
C ASP A 180 -3.71 -1.79 22.00
N LYS A 181 -4.73 -2.06 21.17
CA LYS A 181 -5.08 -3.40 20.68
C LYS A 181 -4.69 -3.66 19.24
N MET A 182 -4.14 -2.68 18.53
CA MET A 182 -3.66 -2.87 17.17
C MET A 182 -2.36 -3.68 17.17
N GLU A 183 -2.38 -4.78 16.42
CA GLU A 183 -1.18 -5.54 16.09
C GLU A 183 -0.19 -4.69 15.29
N SER A 184 1.08 -5.13 15.29
CA SER A 184 2.18 -4.39 14.65
C SER A 184 2.02 -4.24 13.14
N ASP A 185 1.32 -5.18 12.51
CA ASP A 185 1.03 -5.28 11.09
C ASP A 185 -0.40 -4.81 10.74
N SER A 186 -1.06 -4.05 11.62
CA SER A 186 -2.37 -3.46 11.30
C SER A 186 -2.23 -2.40 10.21
N LEU A 187 -3.14 -2.41 9.22
CA LEU A 187 -3.28 -1.36 8.21
C LEU A 187 -3.45 0.02 8.87
N LEU A 188 -4.12 0.06 10.02
CA LEU A 188 -4.45 1.28 10.75
C LEU A 188 -3.25 1.95 11.42
N LYS A 189 -2.09 1.26 11.51
CA LYS A 189 -0.84 1.85 12.03
C LYS A 189 -0.26 2.90 11.09
N ARG A 190 -0.59 2.85 9.80
CA ARG A 190 -0.08 3.80 8.81
C ARG A 190 -1.25 4.53 8.14
N GLY A 191 -1.23 5.85 8.17
CA GLY A 191 -2.27 6.70 7.59
C GLY A 191 -3.27 7.28 8.60
N THR A 192 -4.45 7.61 8.10
CA THR A 192 -5.58 8.10 8.88
C THR A 192 -6.72 7.09 8.79
N TRP A 193 -7.47 6.91 9.88
CA TRP A 193 -8.63 6.04 9.92
C TRP A 193 -9.74 6.65 10.77
N ALA A 194 -10.94 6.14 10.55
CA ALA A 194 -12.08 6.44 11.40
C ALA A 194 -13.03 5.24 11.48
N PHE A 195 -13.68 5.08 12.63
CA PHE A 195 -14.78 4.15 12.82
C PHE A 195 -16.07 4.92 13.03
N TYR A 196 -17.12 4.50 12.32
CA TYR A 196 -18.44 5.07 12.47
C TYR A 196 -19.49 3.99 12.61
N GLY A 197 -20.58 4.30 13.29
CA GLY A 197 -21.76 3.44 13.28
C GLY A 197 -22.55 3.42 14.56
N ASN A 198 -23.07 2.25 14.91
CA ASN A 198 -23.84 2.04 16.14
C ASN A 198 -23.36 0.74 16.84
N PRO A 199 -23.11 0.74 18.15
CA PRO A 199 -22.58 -0.43 18.86
C PRO A 199 -23.53 -1.64 18.76
N SER A 200 -24.84 -1.39 18.77
CA SER A 200 -25.89 -2.41 18.74
C SER A 200 -26.29 -2.85 17.33
N THR A 201 -25.80 -2.21 16.26
CA THR A 201 -26.20 -2.52 14.88
C THR A 201 -24.99 -2.68 13.96
N ALA A 202 -24.56 -3.93 13.75
CA ALA A 202 -23.39 -4.25 12.92
C ALA A 202 -23.48 -3.70 11.50
N SER A 203 -24.64 -3.79 10.84
CA SER A 203 -24.85 -3.26 9.49
C SER A 203 -24.71 -1.74 9.36
N LYS A 204 -24.63 -1.02 10.49
CA LYS A 204 -24.37 0.43 10.53
C LYS A 204 -22.91 0.76 10.83
N ARG A 205 -22.05 -0.23 11.11
CA ARG A 205 -20.64 -0.02 11.44
C ARG A 205 -19.76 -0.15 10.21
N CYS A 206 -18.83 0.78 10.09
CA CYS A 206 -17.76 0.73 9.11
C CYS A 206 -16.47 1.33 9.65
N MET A 207 -15.37 0.83 9.11
CA MET A 207 -14.05 1.44 9.14
C MET A 207 -13.84 2.19 7.83
N ILE A 208 -13.22 3.37 7.90
CA ILE A 208 -12.74 4.12 6.75
C ILE A 208 -11.26 4.42 6.95
N TRP A 209 -10.43 4.23 5.92
CA TRP A 209 -8.99 4.42 5.97
C TRP A 209 -8.46 5.13 4.73
N THR A 210 -7.39 5.90 4.90
CA THR A 210 -6.58 6.48 3.82
C THR A 210 -5.12 6.54 4.26
N SER A 211 -4.17 6.40 3.33
CA SER A 211 -2.74 6.55 3.64
C SER A 211 -2.37 8.01 3.95
N ALA A 212 -3.15 8.98 3.47
CA ALA A 212 -2.88 10.40 3.68
C ALA A 212 -3.07 10.84 5.15
N ASN A 213 -2.18 11.70 5.63
CA ASN A 213 -2.40 12.45 6.87
C ASN A 213 -3.42 13.57 6.62
N THR A 214 -4.63 13.43 7.12
CA THR A 214 -5.71 14.41 6.85
C THR A 214 -5.41 15.81 7.36
N ASN A 215 -4.60 15.96 8.42
CA ASN A 215 -4.19 17.27 8.91
C ASN A 215 -3.29 18.01 7.90
N GLU A 216 -2.46 17.27 7.15
CA GLU A 216 -1.62 17.82 6.08
C GLU A 216 -2.42 18.09 4.81
N VAL A 217 -3.42 17.25 4.53
CA VAL A 217 -4.35 17.45 3.40
C VAL A 217 -5.17 18.73 3.57
N GLY A 218 -5.64 19.01 4.79
CA GLY A 218 -6.48 20.17 5.10
C GLY A 218 -7.98 19.92 4.88
N GLU A 219 -8.81 20.90 5.25
CA GLU A 219 -10.27 20.84 5.20
C GLU A 219 -10.84 20.93 3.76
N GLY A 220 -11.94 20.23 3.51
CA GLY A 220 -12.72 20.34 2.28
C GLY A 220 -12.05 19.73 1.05
N LYS A 221 -11.10 18.81 1.24
CA LYS A 221 -10.35 18.16 0.17
C LYS A 221 -10.86 16.76 -0.08
N LYS A 222 -10.93 16.40 -1.37
CA LYS A 222 -11.22 15.05 -1.82
C LYS A 222 -10.00 14.15 -1.63
N ILE A 223 -10.23 12.99 -1.04
CA ILE A 223 -9.23 11.94 -0.82
C ILE A 223 -9.82 10.58 -1.20
N PRO A 224 -9.01 9.67 -1.73
CA PRO A 224 -9.42 8.28 -1.88
C PRO A 224 -9.47 7.63 -0.50
N VAL A 225 -10.39 6.69 -0.32
CA VAL A 225 -10.54 5.94 0.94
C VAL A 225 -10.86 4.48 0.66
N ILE A 226 -10.38 3.61 1.56
CA ILE A 226 -10.86 2.24 1.70
C ILE A 226 -11.96 2.23 2.77
N ILE A 227 -13.06 1.55 2.50
CA ILE A 227 -14.15 1.32 3.47
C ILE A 227 -14.28 -0.17 3.70
N CYS A 228 -14.36 -0.57 4.97
CA CYS A 228 -14.70 -1.94 5.37
C CYS A 228 -15.96 -1.91 6.24
N THR A 229 -16.98 -2.67 5.88
CA THR A 229 -18.18 -2.86 6.71
C THR A 229 -17.98 -3.97 7.72
N ALA A 230 -18.78 -4.01 8.79
CA ALA A 230 -18.66 -5.04 9.83
C ALA A 230 -18.89 -6.49 9.35
N ASP A 231 -19.45 -6.70 8.16
CA ASP A 231 -19.57 -8.00 7.50
C ASP A 231 -18.44 -8.25 6.48
N ASN A 232 -17.29 -7.59 6.65
CA ASN A 232 -16.08 -7.73 5.84
C ASN A 232 -16.29 -7.52 4.34
N LYS A 233 -17.11 -6.53 3.96
CA LYS A 233 -17.19 -6.08 2.57
C LYS A 233 -16.31 -4.85 2.39
N PHE A 234 -15.49 -4.91 1.36
CA PHE A 234 -14.49 -3.89 1.06
C PHE A 234 -14.90 -3.04 -0.12
N TYR A 235 -14.64 -1.75 0.00
CA TYR A 235 -14.94 -0.77 -1.03
C TYR A 235 -13.81 0.24 -1.15
N VAL A 236 -13.60 0.73 -2.36
CA VAL A 236 -12.78 1.93 -2.60
C VAL A 236 -13.71 3.03 -3.09
N SER A 237 -13.62 4.19 -2.47
CA SER A 237 -14.46 5.35 -2.74
C SER A 237 -13.68 6.64 -2.52
N GLU A 238 -14.39 7.76 -2.54
CA GLU A 238 -13.89 9.10 -2.26
C GLU A 238 -14.55 9.64 -0.99
N SER A 239 -13.79 10.41 -0.22
CA SER A 239 -14.29 11.18 0.92
C SER A 239 -13.84 12.63 0.83
N THR A 240 -14.60 13.53 1.46
CA THR A 240 -14.21 14.93 1.63
C THR A 240 -13.82 15.18 3.09
N THR A 241 -12.58 15.60 3.32
CA THR A 241 -12.06 15.90 4.66
C THR A 241 -12.82 17.05 5.32
N ALA A 242 -12.95 17.01 6.64
CA ALA A 242 -13.72 18.01 7.38
C ALA A 242 -13.03 18.42 8.68
N LYS A 243 -13.09 19.70 9.03
CA LYS A 243 -12.55 20.18 10.30
C LYS A 243 -13.42 19.70 11.48
N ARG A 244 -12.76 19.37 12.59
CA ARG A 244 -13.38 19.04 13.88
C ARG A 244 -12.86 20.02 14.94
N VAL A 245 -13.79 20.51 15.75
CA VAL A 245 -13.55 21.47 16.83
C VAL A 245 -14.28 21.01 18.09
N GLY A 246 -13.81 21.44 19.27
CA GLY A 246 -14.55 21.26 20.53
C GLY A 246 -14.29 19.98 21.32
N TYR A 247 -13.39 19.11 20.88
CA TYR A 247 -12.97 17.93 21.66
C TYR A 247 -11.44 17.73 21.58
N GLY A 248 -10.72 18.59 22.29
CA GLY A 248 -9.25 18.67 22.22
C GLY A 248 -8.76 19.65 21.15
N PRO A 249 -7.49 19.54 20.72
CA PRO A 249 -6.96 20.33 19.61
C PRO A 249 -7.80 20.13 18.35
N ASP A 250 -7.97 21.19 17.57
CA ASP A 250 -8.58 21.10 16.25
C ASP A 250 -7.83 20.07 15.38
N TYR A 251 -8.58 19.29 14.61
CA TYR A 251 -8.03 18.33 13.67
C TYR A 251 -8.89 18.20 12.41
N ILE A 252 -8.36 17.56 11.40
CA ILE A 252 -9.06 17.25 10.16
C ILE A 252 -9.47 15.77 10.17
N ALA A 253 -10.77 15.51 10.13
CA ALA A 253 -11.33 14.17 10.00
C ALA A 253 -11.34 13.71 8.53
N ILE A 254 -11.40 12.39 8.32
CA ILE A 254 -11.49 11.78 6.98
C ILE A 254 -12.76 12.20 6.24
N ALA A 255 -13.85 12.38 6.97
CA ALA A 255 -15.16 12.71 6.42
C ALA A 255 -15.86 13.76 7.29
N GLY A 256 -16.91 14.39 6.75
CA GLY A 256 -17.91 15.11 7.54
C GLY A 256 -18.62 14.19 8.54
N HIS A 257 -19.37 14.77 9.48
CA HIS A 257 -20.13 13.98 10.47
C HIS A 257 -21.04 12.97 9.80
N LEU A 258 -21.07 11.74 10.31
CA LEU A 258 -21.79 10.65 9.64
C LEU A 258 -23.31 10.83 9.70
N ASN A 259 -23.87 11.54 8.72
CA ASN A 259 -25.29 11.67 8.50
C ASN A 259 -25.77 10.73 7.37
N ALA A 260 -27.06 10.75 7.03
CA ALA A 260 -27.60 9.91 5.97
C ALA A 260 -26.95 10.22 4.60
N SER A 261 -26.62 11.48 4.32
CA SER A 261 -26.00 11.93 3.08
C SER A 261 -24.57 11.40 2.91
N VAL A 262 -23.75 11.48 3.96
CA VAL A 262 -22.37 10.97 3.95
C VAL A 262 -22.35 9.45 3.71
N ARG A 263 -23.29 8.72 4.28
CA ARG A 263 -23.45 7.28 4.00
C ARG A 263 -23.82 7.00 2.54
N THR A 264 -24.68 7.82 1.94
CA THR A 264 -25.07 7.71 0.53
C THR A 264 -23.94 8.10 -0.43
N GLU A 265 -23.15 9.14 -0.13
CA GLU A 265 -21.97 9.52 -0.93
C GLU A 265 -20.91 8.42 -0.91
N ILE A 266 -20.58 7.93 0.28
CA ILE A 266 -19.59 6.87 0.48
C ILE A 266 -20.03 5.58 -0.24
N ALA A 267 -21.32 5.21 -0.16
CA ALA A 267 -21.85 4.00 -0.78
C ALA A 267 -22.16 4.12 -2.29
N GLY A 268 -22.50 5.31 -2.78
CA GLY A 268 -22.91 5.55 -4.18
C GLY A 268 -21.75 5.63 -5.16
N ALA A 269 -20.57 6.08 -4.72
CA ALA A 269 -19.33 6.12 -5.51
C ALA A 269 -18.43 4.89 -5.29
N ALA A 270 -18.81 4.00 -4.36
CA ALA A 270 -17.99 2.88 -3.92
C ALA A 270 -17.98 1.72 -4.91
N LYS A 271 -16.78 1.38 -5.42
CA LYS A 271 -16.54 0.10 -6.10
C LYS A 271 -16.29 -0.98 -5.06
N LYS A 272 -16.99 -2.11 -5.15
CA LYS A 272 -16.83 -3.27 -4.26
C LYS A 272 -15.64 -4.13 -4.69
N TYR A 273 -14.95 -4.72 -3.71
CA TYR A 273 -13.85 -5.66 -3.87
C TYR A 273 -14.07 -6.90 -3.01
N ASP A 274 -13.48 -8.03 -3.43
CA ASP A 274 -13.68 -9.33 -2.78
C ASP A 274 -12.80 -9.53 -1.54
N SER A 275 -11.69 -8.80 -1.45
CA SER A 275 -10.76 -8.85 -0.32
C SER A 275 -10.21 -7.46 0.04
N LEU A 276 -9.66 -7.33 1.26
CA LEU A 276 -8.93 -6.13 1.67
C LEU A 276 -7.74 -5.88 0.75
N GLN A 277 -7.07 -6.94 0.30
CA GLN A 277 -5.95 -6.84 -0.61
C GLN A 277 -6.34 -6.23 -1.95
N ASP A 278 -7.48 -6.66 -2.53
CA ASP A 278 -7.94 -6.13 -3.81
C ASP A 278 -8.37 -4.67 -3.69
N ALA A 279 -8.99 -4.31 -2.57
CA ALA A 279 -9.31 -2.92 -2.25
C ALA A 279 -8.03 -2.08 -2.08
N TYR A 280 -7.02 -2.58 -1.36
CA TYR A 280 -5.75 -1.89 -1.19
C TYR A 280 -4.99 -1.71 -2.52
N ASN A 281 -4.92 -2.77 -3.34
CA ASN A 281 -4.32 -2.70 -4.68
C ASN A 281 -5.00 -1.64 -5.55
N ALA A 282 -6.33 -1.58 -5.52
CA ALA A 282 -7.06 -0.58 -6.28
C ALA A 282 -6.86 0.82 -5.73
N TYR A 283 -6.81 0.97 -4.40
CA TYR A 283 -6.46 2.22 -3.74
C TYR A 283 -5.07 2.70 -4.16
N GLU A 284 -4.06 1.85 -4.06
CA GLU A 284 -2.68 2.13 -4.47
C GLU A 284 -2.61 2.56 -5.95
N LYS A 285 -3.37 1.90 -6.83
CA LYS A 285 -3.47 2.28 -8.24
C LYS A 285 -4.04 3.69 -8.43
N LEU A 286 -5.02 4.12 -7.61
CA LEU A 286 -5.54 5.49 -7.68
C LEU A 286 -4.45 6.52 -7.35
N LEU A 287 -3.57 6.20 -6.38
CA LEU A 287 -2.49 7.07 -5.94
C LEU A 287 -1.27 7.04 -6.88
N THR A 288 -1.00 5.93 -7.56
CA THR A 288 0.19 5.81 -8.42
C THR A 288 -0.11 6.16 -9.88
N GLU A 289 -1.29 5.77 -10.37
CA GLU A 289 -1.66 5.84 -11.78
C GLU A 289 -2.92 6.68 -12.06
N GLY A 290 -3.77 6.88 -11.04
CA GLY A 290 -5.08 7.54 -11.17
C GLY A 290 -5.11 9.04 -10.84
N ASP A 291 -6.29 9.51 -10.45
CA ASP A 291 -6.60 10.93 -10.20
C ASP A 291 -6.06 11.47 -8.86
N TYR A 292 -5.38 10.61 -8.09
CA TYR A 292 -4.91 10.90 -6.74
C TYR A 292 -3.37 10.88 -6.60
N LYS A 293 -2.66 11.12 -7.71
CA LYS A 293 -1.18 11.14 -7.77
C LYS A 293 -0.49 12.08 -6.81
N GLN A 294 -1.17 13.16 -6.43
CA GLN A 294 -0.69 14.10 -5.42
C GLN A 294 -0.51 13.45 -4.03
N TYR A 295 -1.13 12.30 -3.78
CA TYR A 295 -1.01 11.57 -2.53
C TYR A 295 -0.12 10.32 -2.64
N LYS A 296 0.55 10.08 -3.77
CA LYS A 296 1.40 8.88 -3.98
C LYS A 296 2.43 8.67 -2.87
N ASP A 297 3.03 9.75 -2.38
CA ASP A 297 4.10 9.72 -1.39
C ASP A 297 3.58 9.50 0.03
N THR A 298 2.25 9.41 0.20
CA THR A 298 1.62 9.02 1.46
C THR A 298 1.53 7.51 1.63
N LEU A 299 1.72 6.74 0.55
CA LEU A 299 1.75 5.29 0.63
C LEU A 299 2.89 4.84 1.56
N PRO A 300 2.62 3.88 2.44
CA PRO A 300 3.64 3.20 3.23
C PRO A 300 4.79 2.68 2.35
N GLN A 301 6.00 3.16 2.63
CA GLN A 301 7.24 2.59 2.11
C GLN A 301 7.53 1.25 2.78
#